data_AF-A0AAW1L522-F1
#
_entry.id   AF-A0AAW1L522-F1
#
_cell.length_a   1.000
_cell.length_b   1.000
_cell.length_c   1.000
_cell.angle_alpha   90.00
_cell.angle_beta   90.00
_cell.angle_gamma   90.00
#
_symmetry.space_group_name_H-M   'P 1'
#
loop_
_entity.id
_entity.type
_entity.pdbx_description
1 polymer ?
#
loop_
_entity_poly.entity_id
_entity_poly.type
_entity_poly.pdbx_seq_one_letter_code
_entity_poly.pdbx_strand_id
1 'polypeptide(L)'
;MMATQQKKNFFKYSENDLAQAISDIRNGNSSIRQAERTYNKYSENDLAQAISDIRNGNSSIRQAERTYNVPHSTLINKLKGRTPETRKMGPATILTQEEEKILVRWINASAKKGFPLNKNLLCETVKDIINSDGRANPFKDGLPGYKWFNAFLNRQPEVSQRHAESINTARASVSETSIRHWHEEIRRYLASENAEDILASENAEDILEDPTRIFNSDESGFATNPKSGLVLGLRGRPYKNL
;
A
#
# COMPACT_ATOMS: atom_id res chain seq x y z
N MET A 1 -21.74 1.83 -60.39
CA MET A 1 -21.57 1.51 -58.96
C MET A 1 -20.26 0.78 -58.80
N MET A 2 -19.29 1.37 -58.10
CA MET A 2 -18.30 0.68 -57.24
C MET A 2 -17.49 1.79 -56.57
N ALA A 3 -17.95 2.23 -55.41
CA ALA A 3 -17.19 3.08 -54.51
C ALA A 3 -16.23 2.18 -53.72
N THR A 4 -14.92 2.46 -53.74
CA THR A 4 -14.02 1.95 -52.70
C THR A 4 -12.97 2.99 -52.34
N GLN A 5 -13.22 3.66 -51.22
CA GLN A 5 -12.31 4.24 -50.22
C GLN A 5 -10.98 4.87 -50.65
N GLN A 6 -10.99 6.21 -50.69
CA GLN A 6 -9.86 7.02 -50.24
C GLN A 6 -9.60 6.75 -48.75
N LYS A 7 -8.47 6.13 -48.40
CA LYS A 7 -7.95 6.16 -47.03
C LYS A 7 -7.43 7.56 -46.75
N LYS A 8 -8.19 8.34 -45.98
CA LYS A 8 -7.71 9.59 -45.36
C LYS A 8 -6.57 9.24 -44.40
N ASN A 9 -5.34 9.61 -44.78
CA ASN A 9 -4.19 9.64 -43.88
C ASN A 9 -4.50 10.58 -42.72
N PHE A 10 -4.78 10.00 -41.55
CA PHE A 10 -5.30 10.72 -40.39
C PHE A 10 -4.25 11.00 -39.31
N PHE A 11 -2.95 10.97 -39.64
CA PHE A 11 -1.90 11.29 -38.67
C PHE A 11 -0.85 12.24 -39.26
N LYS A 12 -0.69 13.39 -38.59
CA LYS A 12 0.23 14.50 -38.90
C LYS A 12 1.67 14.21 -38.42
N TYR A 13 2.17 13.00 -38.58
CA TYR A 13 3.52 12.66 -38.13
C TYR A 13 4.29 12.02 -39.26
N SER A 14 5.49 12.54 -39.52
CA SER A 14 6.43 12.00 -40.48
C SER A 14 6.84 10.59 -40.06
N GLU A 15 7.19 9.70 -41.01
CA GLU A 15 7.71 8.36 -40.68
C GLU A 15 8.94 8.43 -39.76
N ASN A 16 9.72 9.50 -39.88
CA ASN A 16 10.86 9.78 -39.01
C ASN A 16 10.44 10.11 -37.56
N ASP A 17 9.29 10.76 -37.35
CA ASP A 17 8.77 11.08 -36.02
C ASP A 17 8.29 9.81 -35.30
N LEU A 18 7.69 8.89 -36.05
CA LEU A 18 7.27 7.58 -35.52
C LEU A 18 8.48 6.70 -35.19
N ALA A 19 9.50 6.69 -36.04
CA ALA A 19 10.75 5.97 -35.78
C ALA A 19 11.48 6.52 -34.54
N GLN A 20 11.51 7.85 -34.37
CA GLN A 20 12.11 8.48 -33.21
C GLN A 20 11.35 8.12 -31.93
N ALA A 21 10.02 8.23 -31.93
CA ALA A 21 9.18 7.87 -30.78
C ALA A 21 9.33 6.40 -30.37
N ILE A 22 9.43 5.48 -31.33
CA ILE A 22 9.66 4.05 -31.06
C ILE A 22 11.05 3.82 -30.45
N SER A 23 12.07 4.55 -30.91
CA SER A 23 13.43 4.44 -30.34
C SER A 23 13.51 4.99 -28.91
N ASP A 24 12.80 6.09 -28.62
CA ASP A 24 12.71 6.70 -27.29
C ASP A 24 11.98 5.79 -26.28
N ILE A 25 10.94 5.07 -26.74
CA ILE A 25 10.25 4.03 -25.94
C ILE A 25 11.18 2.85 -25.65
N ARG A 26 11.93 2.38 -26.65
CA ARG A 26 12.84 1.24 -26.53
C ARG A 26 14.03 1.51 -25.60
N ASN A 27 14.46 2.77 -25.53
CA ASN A 27 15.56 3.24 -24.68
C ASN A 27 15.11 3.72 -23.29
N GLY A 28 13.83 3.52 -22.92
CA GLY A 28 13.33 3.84 -21.57
C GLY A 28 13.30 5.33 -21.22
N ASN A 29 13.52 6.23 -22.19
CA ASN A 29 13.59 7.68 -21.97
C ASN A 29 12.22 8.37 -22.07
N SER A 30 11.15 7.69 -21.67
CA SER A 30 9.85 8.34 -21.43
C SER A 30 9.85 9.05 -20.07
N SER A 31 10.78 10.00 -19.89
CA SER A 31 10.62 11.00 -18.84
C SER A 31 9.53 11.97 -19.29
N ILE A 32 8.26 11.59 -19.07
CA ILE A 32 7.22 12.58 -18.81
C ILE A 32 7.68 13.25 -17.52
N ARG A 33 8.54 14.28 -17.64
CA ARG A 33 8.87 15.17 -16.54
C ARG A 33 7.56 15.85 -16.17
N GLN A 34 6.82 15.25 -15.25
CA GLN A 34 5.76 15.96 -14.56
C GLN A 34 6.47 17.15 -13.93
N ALA A 35 6.26 18.36 -14.47
CA ALA A 35 6.78 19.56 -13.87
C ALA A 35 6.24 19.59 -12.44
N GLU A 36 7.11 19.34 -11.46
CA GLU A 36 6.75 19.45 -10.05
C GLU A 36 6.24 20.88 -9.84
N ARG A 37 4.93 21.01 -9.66
CA ARG A 37 4.33 22.26 -9.20
C ARG A 37 4.82 22.45 -7.77
N THR A 38 5.94 23.15 -7.60
CA THR A 38 6.49 23.50 -6.29
C THR A 38 5.54 24.48 -5.62
N TYR A 39 4.59 23.96 -4.86
CA TYR A 39 3.60 24.75 -4.13
C TYR A 39 4.25 25.55 -2.99
N ASN A 40 5.39 25.09 -2.48
CA ASN A 40 6.18 25.77 -1.47
C ASN A 40 7.55 26.18 -2.02
N LYS A 41 7.91 27.44 -1.82
CA LYS A 41 9.21 28.01 -2.20
C LYS A 41 10.34 27.69 -1.20
N TYR A 42 10.02 26.98 -0.11
CA TYR A 42 10.94 26.67 0.99
C TYR A 42 10.75 25.22 1.45
N SER A 43 11.83 24.60 1.94
CA SER A 43 11.79 23.26 2.52
C SER A 43 11.17 23.27 3.93
N GLU A 44 10.58 22.15 4.35
CA GLU A 44 10.12 21.98 5.73
C GLU A 44 11.29 22.03 6.72
N ASN A 45 12.47 21.54 6.31
CA ASN A 45 13.68 21.59 7.13
C ASN A 45 14.15 23.03 7.36
N ASP A 46 14.16 23.85 6.30
CA ASP A 46 14.56 25.26 6.38
C ASP A 46 13.59 26.06 7.27
N LEU A 47 12.29 25.75 7.19
CA LEU A 47 11.28 26.33 8.07
C LEU A 47 11.52 25.95 9.53
N ALA A 48 11.82 24.68 9.82
CA ALA A 48 12.05 24.20 11.18
C ALA A 48 13.32 24.83 11.78
N GLN A 49 14.40 24.91 11.01
CA GLN A 49 15.65 25.56 11.41
C GLN A 49 15.44 27.06 11.66
N ALA A 50 14.75 27.76 10.76
CA ALA A 50 14.44 29.18 10.91
C ALA A 50 13.63 29.46 12.19
N ILE A 51 12.63 28.63 12.52
CA ILE A 51 11.83 28.77 13.74
C ILE A 51 12.69 28.51 14.99
N SER A 52 13.52 27.47 14.96
CA SER A 52 14.45 27.13 16.05
C SER A 52 15.42 28.28 16.35
N ASP A 53 16.04 28.84 15.32
CA ASP A 53 17.01 29.94 15.46
C ASP A 53 16.38 31.22 16.03
N ILE A 54 15.13 31.52 15.65
CA ILE A 54 14.40 32.67 16.20
C ILE A 54 14.03 32.41 17.66
N ARG A 55 13.60 31.19 18.01
CA ARG A 55 13.27 30.82 19.40
C ARG A 55 14.49 30.86 20.32
N ASN A 56 15.64 30.45 19.81
CA ASN A 56 16.91 30.47 20.55
C ASN A 56 17.54 31.86 20.64
N GLY A 57 16.95 32.87 19.98
CA GLY A 57 17.47 34.24 19.96
C GLY A 57 18.72 34.43 19.07
N ASN A 58 19.08 33.42 18.28
CA ASN A 58 20.26 33.44 17.41
C ASN A 58 20.08 34.32 16.17
N SER A 59 18.84 34.50 15.72
CA SER A 59 18.51 35.30 14.53
C SER A 59 17.22 36.10 14.72
N SER A 60 17.20 37.33 14.20
CA SER A 60 15.96 38.09 14.05
C SER A 60 15.10 37.51 12.92
N ILE A 61 13.78 37.76 12.94
CA ILE A 61 12.85 37.25 11.90
C ILE A 61 13.30 37.64 10.48
N ARG A 62 13.78 38.88 10.30
CA ARG A 62 14.31 39.37 9.00
C ARG A 62 15.62 38.70 8.59
N GLN A 63 16.45 38.34 9.55
CA GLN A 63 17.69 37.62 9.30
C GLN A 63 17.38 36.18 8.88
N ALA A 64 16.49 35.51 9.60
CA ALA A 64 16.03 34.16 9.27
C ALA A 64 15.36 34.09 7.88
N GLU A 65 14.59 35.10 7.48
CA GLU A 65 14.03 35.19 6.12
C GLU A 65 15.13 35.17 5.04
N ARG A 66 16.21 35.94 5.25
CA ARG A 66 17.32 36.01 4.28
C ARG A 66 18.17 34.75 4.27
N THR A 67 18.41 34.15 5.45
CA THR A 67 19.24 32.95 5.59
C THR A 67 18.55 31.70 5.03
N TYR A 68 17.27 31.52 5.36
CA TYR A 68 16.52 30.30 5.05
C TYR A 68 15.54 30.45 3.87
N ASN A 69 15.46 31.65 3.28
CA ASN A 69 14.54 31.97 2.17
C ASN A 69 13.06 31.65 2.47
N VAL A 70 12.68 31.69 3.75
CA VAL A 70 11.30 31.52 4.21
C VAL A 70 10.62 32.88 4.32
N PRO A 71 9.45 33.11 3.70
CA PRO A 71 8.78 34.41 3.76
C PRO A 71 8.52 34.89 5.19
N HIS A 72 8.79 36.18 5.44
CA HIS A 72 8.60 36.82 6.75
C HIS A 72 7.22 36.57 7.38
N SER A 73 6.16 36.64 6.56
CA SER A 73 4.78 36.42 7.02
C SER A 73 4.52 34.99 7.50
N THR A 74 5.16 34.00 6.87
CA THR A 74 5.10 32.59 7.28
C THR A 74 5.73 32.41 8.65
N LEU A 75 6.95 32.95 8.86
CA LEU A 75 7.65 32.86 10.15
C LEU A 75 6.83 33.49 11.27
N ILE A 76 6.27 34.69 11.04
CA ILE A 76 5.41 35.36 12.02
C ILE A 76 4.17 34.52 12.35
N ASN A 77 3.48 33.98 11.34
CA ASN A 77 2.27 33.21 11.57
C ASN A 77 2.54 31.92 12.37
N LYS A 78 3.70 31.29 12.16
CA LYS A 78 4.13 30.10 12.88
C LYS A 78 4.53 30.43 14.32
N LEU A 79 5.32 31.49 14.54
CA LEU A 79 5.72 31.96 15.88
C LEU A 79 4.52 32.42 16.71
N LYS A 80 3.52 33.06 16.09
CA LYS A 80 2.28 33.49 16.75
C LYS A 80 1.24 32.37 16.90
N GLY A 81 1.55 31.13 16.49
CA GLY A 81 0.64 29.99 16.59
C GLY A 81 -0.60 30.05 15.69
N ARG A 82 -0.66 30.98 14.73
CA ARG A 82 -1.80 31.11 13.79
C ARG A 82 -1.88 29.94 12.81
N THR A 83 -0.76 29.27 12.58
CA THR A 83 -0.68 28.06 11.75
C THR A 83 0.22 27.03 12.43
N PRO A 84 -0.13 25.73 12.37
CA PRO A 84 0.71 24.66 12.92
C PRO A 84 2.05 24.60 12.22
N GLU A 85 3.12 24.16 12.89
CA GLU A 85 4.48 24.11 12.34
C GLU A 85 4.59 23.24 11.10
N THR A 86 4.09 22.01 11.18
CA THR A 86 3.92 21.12 10.04
C THR A 86 2.52 21.31 9.46
N ARG A 87 2.44 21.71 8.18
CA ARG A 87 1.16 21.88 7.49
C ARG A 87 1.02 20.79 6.44
N LYS A 88 0.10 19.84 6.67
CA LYS A 88 -0.34 18.93 5.59
C LYS A 88 -1.32 19.66 4.69
N MET A 89 -1.11 19.55 3.38
CA MET A 89 -2.04 20.08 2.38
C MET A 89 -3.14 19.06 2.10
N GLY A 90 -4.38 19.54 1.99
CA GLY A 90 -5.55 18.71 1.69
C GLY A 90 -6.40 18.38 2.92
N PRO A 91 -7.55 17.72 2.70
CA PRO A 91 -8.45 17.30 3.77
C PRO A 91 -7.79 16.24 4.66
N ALA A 92 -8.23 16.18 5.92
CA ALA A 92 -7.82 15.13 6.84
C ALA A 92 -8.21 13.74 6.31
N THR A 93 -7.40 12.75 6.64
CA THR A 93 -7.72 11.34 6.36
C THR A 93 -8.84 10.86 7.27
N ILE A 94 -9.68 9.95 6.77
CA ILE A 94 -10.81 9.38 7.51
C ILE A 94 -10.32 8.43 8.61
N LEU A 95 -9.22 7.72 8.32
CA LEU A 95 -8.50 6.93 9.30
C LEU A 95 -7.30 7.72 9.83
N THR A 96 -7.00 7.52 11.11
CA THR A 96 -5.80 8.05 11.74
C THR A 96 -4.56 7.27 11.26
N GLN A 97 -3.37 7.85 11.47
CA GLN A 97 -2.13 7.16 11.12
C GLN A 97 -1.92 5.87 11.92
N GLU A 98 -2.47 5.78 13.14
CA GLU A 98 -2.38 4.61 13.99
C GLU A 98 -3.30 3.49 13.49
N GLU A 99 -4.52 3.83 13.10
CA GLU A 99 -5.47 2.90 12.47
C GLU A 99 -4.89 2.34 11.16
N GLU A 100 -4.29 3.19 10.32
CA GLU A 100 -3.62 2.72 9.10
C GLU A 100 -2.47 1.73 9.41
N LYS A 101 -1.70 1.94 10.48
CA LYS A 101 -0.65 1.00 10.90
C LYS A 101 -1.23 -0.34 11.37
N ILE A 102 -2.36 -0.33 12.06
CA ILE A 102 -3.06 -1.56 12.45
C ILE A 102 -3.49 -2.33 11.19
N LEU A 103 -4.05 -1.65 10.19
CA LEU A 103 -4.42 -2.28 8.91
C LEU A 103 -3.20 -2.87 8.19
N VAL A 104 -2.06 -2.17 8.16
CA VAL A 104 -0.82 -2.68 7.58
C VAL A 104 -0.34 -3.94 8.31
N ARG A 105 -0.37 -3.95 9.66
CA ARG A 105 -0.02 -5.14 10.45
C ARG A 105 -0.94 -6.31 10.12
N TRP A 106 -2.25 -6.07 10.03
CA TRP A 106 -3.23 -7.09 9.68
C TRP A 106 -3.04 -7.64 8.25
N ILE A 107 -2.79 -6.78 7.26
CA ILE A 107 -2.46 -7.18 5.87
C ILE A 107 -1.24 -8.11 5.88
N ASN A 108 -0.19 -7.73 6.61
CA ASN A 108 1.04 -8.50 6.66
C ASN A 108 0.86 -9.84 7.39
N ALA A 109 0.13 -9.85 8.51
CA ALA A 109 -0.18 -11.07 9.24
C ALA A 109 -1.01 -12.02 8.36
N SER A 110 -2.06 -11.53 7.70
CA SER A 110 -2.92 -12.33 6.83
C SER A 110 -2.14 -12.93 5.66
N ALA A 111 -1.25 -12.14 5.03
CA ALA A 111 -0.37 -12.63 3.97
C ALA A 111 0.63 -13.69 4.47
N LYS A 112 1.17 -13.56 5.69
CA LYS A 112 2.04 -14.59 6.30
C LYS A 112 1.30 -15.88 6.59
N LYS A 113 0.03 -15.81 7.00
CA LYS A 113 -0.84 -16.97 7.26
C LYS A 113 -1.32 -17.66 5.98
N GLY A 114 -0.93 -17.18 4.79
CA GLY A 114 -1.33 -17.74 3.51
C GLY A 114 -2.68 -17.23 2.99
N PHE A 115 -3.30 -16.25 3.67
CA PHE A 115 -4.60 -15.68 3.33
C PHE A 115 -4.46 -14.18 3.00
N PRO A 116 -3.90 -13.82 1.84
CA PRO A 116 -3.61 -12.45 1.51
C PRO A 116 -4.91 -11.71 1.16
N LEU A 117 -5.00 -10.45 1.56
CA LEU A 117 -6.24 -9.70 1.45
C LEU A 117 -6.42 -9.10 0.06
N ASN A 118 -7.66 -9.09 -0.42
CA ASN A 118 -8.02 -8.38 -1.65
C ASN A 118 -8.40 -6.93 -1.37
N LYS A 119 -8.34 -6.08 -2.40
CA LYS A 119 -8.78 -4.69 -2.32
C LYS A 119 -10.22 -4.56 -1.79
N ASN A 120 -11.13 -5.39 -2.28
CA ASN A 120 -12.55 -5.31 -1.89
C ASN A 120 -12.72 -5.62 -0.39
N LEU A 121 -12.06 -6.68 0.09
CA LEU A 121 -12.10 -7.07 1.50
C LEU A 121 -11.52 -5.98 2.41
N LEU A 122 -10.43 -5.31 1.99
CA LEU A 122 -9.90 -4.17 2.72
C LEU A 122 -10.90 -3.00 2.76
N CYS A 123 -11.55 -2.70 1.65
CA CYS A 123 -12.57 -1.64 1.60
C CYS A 123 -13.80 -1.98 2.45
N GLU A 124 -14.26 -3.23 2.44
CA GLU A 124 -15.38 -3.71 3.26
C GLU A 124 -15.05 -3.63 4.75
N THR A 125 -13.90 -4.14 5.17
CA THR A 125 -13.47 -4.06 6.58
C THR A 125 -13.34 -2.61 7.06
N VAL A 126 -12.81 -1.71 6.23
CA VAL A 126 -12.75 -0.28 6.58
C VAL A 126 -14.14 0.34 6.66
N LYS A 127 -15.07 -0.06 5.79
CA LYS A 127 -16.47 0.37 5.90
C LYS A 127 -17.08 -0.10 7.22
N ASP A 128 -16.84 -1.34 7.62
CA ASP A 128 -17.36 -1.90 8.86
C ASP A 128 -16.81 -1.16 10.09
N ILE A 129 -15.50 -0.86 10.10
CA ILE A 129 -14.87 -0.03 11.14
C ILE A 129 -15.53 1.34 11.23
N ILE A 130 -15.69 2.03 10.09
CA ILE A 130 -16.31 3.38 10.04
C ILE A 130 -17.76 3.34 10.53
N ASN A 131 -18.52 2.31 10.13
CA ASN A 131 -19.91 2.13 10.55
C ASN A 131 -20.00 1.84 12.05
N SER A 132 -19.09 1.02 12.59
CA SER A 132 -19.05 0.71 14.03
C SER A 132 -18.72 1.94 14.88
N ASP A 133 -17.87 2.83 14.36
CA ASP A 133 -17.52 4.09 15.04
C ASP A 133 -18.56 5.20 14.84
N GLY A 134 -19.55 5.01 13.96
CA GLY A 134 -20.56 6.01 13.64
C GLY A 134 -20.01 7.29 12.97
N ARG A 135 -18.84 7.22 12.33
CA ARG A 135 -18.17 8.41 11.75
C ARG A 135 -18.84 8.83 10.44
N ALA A 136 -19.07 10.14 10.30
CA ALA A 136 -19.46 10.72 9.01
C ALA A 136 -18.32 10.53 8.00
N ASN A 137 -18.64 9.97 6.83
CA ASN A 137 -17.66 9.71 5.78
C ASN A 137 -18.10 10.32 4.44
N PRO A 138 -17.15 10.75 3.59
CA PRO A 138 -17.45 11.32 2.28
C PRO A 138 -17.66 10.25 1.18
N PHE A 139 -17.78 8.97 1.55
CA PHE A 139 -17.83 7.88 0.60
C PHE A 139 -19.24 7.65 0.07
N LYS A 140 -19.32 7.21 -1.18
CA LYS A 140 -20.59 6.76 -1.75
C LYS A 140 -20.96 5.43 -1.06
N ASP A 141 -22.15 5.36 -0.48
CA ASP A 141 -22.68 4.19 0.23
C ASP A 141 -21.80 3.71 1.41
N GLY A 142 -21.00 4.62 1.99
CA GLY A 142 -20.07 4.34 3.07
C GLY A 142 -18.83 3.54 2.67
N LEU A 143 -18.69 3.15 1.39
CA LEU A 143 -17.62 2.26 0.93
C LEU A 143 -16.40 3.03 0.42
N PRO A 144 -15.20 2.82 1.02
CA PRO A 144 -13.97 3.41 0.51
C PRO A 144 -13.71 3.03 -0.95
N GLY A 145 -13.69 4.04 -1.82
CA GLY A 145 -13.51 3.84 -3.26
C GLY A 145 -12.04 3.74 -3.70
N TYR A 146 -11.85 3.62 -5.02
CA TYR A 146 -10.54 3.57 -5.68
C TYR A 146 -9.59 4.70 -5.26
N LYS A 147 -10.10 5.95 -5.15
CA LYS A 147 -9.28 7.11 -4.76
C LYS A 147 -8.71 6.98 -3.35
N TRP A 148 -9.53 6.51 -2.40
CA TRP A 148 -9.07 6.30 -1.03
C TRP A 148 -8.00 5.20 -0.97
N PHE A 149 -8.25 4.09 -1.67
CA PHE A 149 -7.33 2.96 -1.71
C PHE A 149 -5.95 3.34 -2.26
N ASN A 150 -5.90 4.06 -3.39
CA ASN A 150 -4.63 4.54 -3.94
C ASN A 150 -3.93 5.52 -2.99
N ALA A 151 -4.69 6.41 -2.34
CA ALA A 151 -4.13 7.34 -1.38
C ALA A 151 -3.56 6.59 -0.16
N PHE A 152 -4.21 5.53 0.31
CA PHE A 152 -3.72 4.64 1.36
C PHE A 152 -2.40 3.98 0.97
N LEU A 153 -2.33 3.37 -0.22
CA LEU A 153 -1.07 2.77 -0.72
C LEU A 153 0.06 3.80 -0.89
N ASN A 154 -0.25 5.01 -1.33
CA ASN A 154 0.75 6.09 -1.43
C ASN A 154 1.27 6.53 -0.06
N ARG A 155 0.43 6.47 0.99
CA ARG A 155 0.85 6.77 2.37
C ARG A 155 1.63 5.62 3.01
N GLN A 156 1.34 4.38 2.61
CA GLN A 156 1.93 3.16 3.17
C GLN A 156 2.77 2.42 2.12
N PRO A 157 4.00 2.89 1.82
CA PRO A 157 4.82 2.35 0.73
C PRO A 157 5.30 0.91 0.97
N GLU A 158 5.16 0.41 2.20
CA GLU A 158 5.44 -0.97 2.59
C GLU A 158 4.47 -1.98 1.99
N VAL A 159 3.22 -1.56 1.69
CA VAL A 159 2.18 -2.41 1.13
C VAL A 159 2.06 -2.17 -0.37
N SER A 160 1.91 -3.25 -1.13
CA SER A 160 1.69 -3.18 -2.58
C SER A 160 0.66 -4.21 -3.04
N GLN A 161 -0.02 -3.90 -4.13
CA GLN A 161 -0.92 -4.84 -4.80
C GLN A 161 -0.11 -5.70 -5.77
N ARG A 162 -0.29 -7.03 -5.71
CA ARG A 162 0.49 -8.02 -6.47
C ARG A 162 -0.44 -9.11 -6.99
N HIS A 163 -0.03 -9.81 -8.05
CA HIS A 163 -0.71 -11.03 -8.45
C HIS A 163 -0.32 -12.16 -7.53
N ALA A 164 -1.31 -12.92 -7.04
CA ALA A 164 -1.02 -14.19 -6.41
C ALA A 164 -0.41 -15.15 -7.44
N GLU A 165 0.61 -15.90 -7.04
CA GLU A 165 1.24 -16.90 -7.92
C GLU A 165 0.41 -18.18 -7.90
N SER A 166 0.02 -18.65 -9.08
CA SER A 166 -0.53 -20.00 -9.24
C SER A 166 0.52 -21.03 -8.83
N ILE A 167 0.11 -22.08 -8.13
CA ILE A 167 0.98 -23.20 -7.81
C ILE A 167 1.44 -23.83 -9.14
N ASN A 168 2.74 -23.85 -9.38
CA ASN A 168 3.34 -24.47 -10.56
C ASN A 168 3.36 -26.00 -10.37
N THR A 169 3.18 -26.77 -11.45
CA THR A 169 3.26 -28.24 -11.48
C THR A 169 4.55 -28.79 -10.85
N ALA A 170 5.68 -28.08 -10.94
CA ALA A 170 6.93 -28.48 -10.26
C ALA A 170 6.87 -28.42 -8.72
N ARG A 171 5.93 -27.67 -8.13
CA ARG A 171 5.65 -27.72 -6.68
C ARG A 171 4.68 -28.83 -6.30
N ALA A 172 3.97 -29.42 -7.26
CA ALA A 172 3.08 -30.56 -7.03
C ALA A 172 3.84 -31.89 -6.92
N SER A 173 5.09 -31.96 -7.39
CA SER A 173 5.98 -33.10 -7.12
C SER A 173 6.54 -32.98 -5.70
N VAL A 174 5.76 -33.43 -4.72
CA VAL A 174 6.12 -33.39 -3.29
C VAL A 174 6.85 -34.68 -2.89
N SER A 175 7.98 -34.56 -2.18
CA SER A 175 8.66 -35.71 -1.55
C SER A 175 8.21 -35.93 -0.11
N GLU A 176 8.38 -37.14 0.43
CA GLU A 176 8.11 -37.41 1.85
C GLU A 176 8.86 -36.44 2.79
N THR A 177 10.10 -36.12 2.45
CA THR A 177 10.93 -35.16 3.21
C THR A 177 10.30 -33.77 3.24
N SER A 178 9.73 -33.30 2.13
CA SER A 178 9.02 -32.01 2.06
C SER A 178 7.75 -32.00 2.91
N ILE A 179 6.99 -33.11 2.93
CA ILE A 179 5.79 -33.24 3.77
C ILE A 179 6.18 -33.19 5.25
N ARG A 180 7.18 -33.98 5.66
CA ARG A 180 7.64 -34.00 7.06
C ARG A 180 8.15 -32.63 7.50
N HIS A 181 8.90 -31.95 6.64
CA HIS A 181 9.36 -30.59 6.89
C HIS A 181 8.19 -29.60 7.05
N TRP A 182 7.19 -29.67 6.18
CA TRP A 182 5.98 -28.84 6.28
C TRP A 182 5.23 -29.06 7.60
N HIS A 183 5.07 -30.32 8.04
CA HIS A 183 4.48 -30.62 9.34
C HIS A 183 5.29 -30.04 10.51
N GLU A 184 6.62 -30.02 10.42
CA GLU A 184 7.49 -29.40 11.42
C GLU A 184 7.35 -27.86 11.42
N GLU A 185 7.27 -27.24 10.24
CA GLU A 185 7.02 -25.80 10.10
C GLU A 185 5.68 -25.39 10.70
N ILE A 186 4.62 -26.18 10.49
CA ILE A 186 3.31 -25.92 11.11
C ILE A 186 3.39 -26.01 12.63
N ARG A 187 4.02 -27.05 13.19
CA ARG A 187 4.18 -27.16 14.65
C ARG A 187 4.94 -25.96 15.22
N ARG A 188 6.05 -25.57 14.58
CA ARG A 188 6.82 -24.37 14.99
C ARG A 188 5.99 -23.08 14.90
N TYR A 189 5.14 -22.96 13.88
CA TYR A 189 4.24 -21.82 13.70
C TYR A 189 3.16 -21.77 14.79
N LEU A 190 2.51 -22.91 15.09
CA LEU A 190 1.50 -23.00 16.16
C LEU A 190 2.13 -22.71 17.53
N ALA A 191 3.33 -23.23 17.78
CA ALA A 191 4.07 -22.97 19.01
C ALA A 191 4.46 -21.49 19.18
N SER A 192 4.76 -20.77 18.09
CA SER A 192 5.17 -19.37 18.15
C SER A 192 4.00 -18.40 18.29
N GLU A 193 2.82 -18.69 17.73
CA GLU A 193 1.62 -17.87 17.91
C GLU A 193 1.04 -17.99 19.33
N ASN A 194 1.18 -19.16 19.98
CA ASN A 194 0.82 -19.34 21.40
C ASN A 194 1.55 -18.38 22.36
N ALA A 195 2.66 -17.77 21.93
CA ALA A 195 3.45 -16.86 22.76
C ALA A 195 2.98 -15.39 22.71
N GLU A 196 2.17 -14.98 21.71
CA GLU A 196 1.74 -13.58 21.55
C GLU A 196 0.34 -13.30 22.12
N ASP A 197 -0.52 -14.30 22.27
CA ASP A 197 -1.87 -14.14 22.87
C ASP A 197 -1.89 -14.53 24.35
N ILE A 198 -1.99 -13.53 25.23
CA ILE A 198 -2.04 -13.60 26.71
C ILE A 198 -3.30 -14.33 27.24
N LEU A 199 -4.14 -14.90 26.36
CA LEU A 199 -5.38 -15.63 26.68
C LEU A 199 -5.33 -17.12 26.28
N ALA A 200 -4.16 -17.67 25.98
CA ALA A 200 -3.99 -19.09 25.64
C ALA A 200 -4.07 -19.98 26.90
N SER A 201 -5.28 -20.36 27.31
CA SER A 201 -5.49 -21.51 28.21
C SER A 201 -5.50 -22.85 27.46
N GLU A 202 -5.32 -22.85 26.14
CA GLU A 202 -5.36 -24.02 25.27
C GLU A 202 -4.14 -24.00 24.34
N ASN A 203 -3.39 -25.10 24.29
CA ASN A 203 -2.25 -25.22 23.39
C ASN A 203 -2.77 -25.34 21.95
N ALA A 204 -2.41 -24.43 21.04
CA ALA A 204 -2.84 -24.54 19.64
C ALA A 204 -2.34 -25.81 18.93
N GLU A 205 -1.36 -26.54 19.51
CA GLU A 205 -0.92 -27.85 19.00
C GLU A 205 -1.98 -28.94 19.16
N ASP A 206 -2.90 -28.81 20.14
CA ASP A 206 -3.96 -29.79 20.41
C ASP A 206 -4.89 -29.97 19.20
N ILE A 207 -4.99 -28.95 18.33
CA ILE A 207 -5.74 -29.00 17.07
C ILE A 207 -5.24 -30.11 16.14
N LEU A 208 -3.94 -30.44 16.18
CA LEU A 208 -3.34 -31.49 15.36
C LEU A 208 -3.62 -32.90 15.91
N GLU A 209 -4.02 -33.01 17.18
CA GLU A 209 -4.30 -34.29 17.85
C GLU A 209 -5.79 -34.67 17.80
N ASP A 210 -6.67 -33.72 17.45
CA ASP A 210 -8.12 -33.91 17.39
C ASP A 210 -8.55 -34.59 16.06
N PRO A 211 -8.99 -35.86 16.08
CA PRO A 211 -9.39 -36.58 14.88
C PRO A 211 -10.67 -36.02 14.24
N THR A 212 -11.48 -35.23 14.97
CA THR A 212 -12.70 -34.61 14.42
C THR A 212 -12.41 -33.48 13.45
N ARG A 213 -11.16 -33.02 13.37
CA ARG A 213 -10.69 -31.93 12.51
C ARG A 213 -9.99 -32.42 11.25
N ILE A 214 -10.06 -33.73 10.99
CA ILE A 214 -9.56 -34.34 9.76
C ILE A 214 -10.69 -34.32 8.73
N PHE A 215 -10.54 -33.49 7.71
CA PHE A 215 -11.51 -33.36 6.62
C PHE A 215 -10.98 -34.02 5.35
N ASN A 216 -11.83 -34.78 4.66
CA ASN A 216 -11.50 -35.31 3.34
C ASN A 216 -11.75 -34.24 2.26
N SER A 217 -10.77 -34.06 1.38
CA SER A 217 -10.79 -33.03 0.33
C SER A 217 -11.32 -33.53 -1.02
N ASP A 218 -11.39 -34.85 -1.26
CA ASP A 218 -11.73 -35.43 -2.56
C ASP A 218 -13.22 -35.24 -2.96
N GLU A 219 -14.14 -35.26 -2.00
CA GLU A 219 -15.59 -35.11 -2.22
C GLU A 219 -16.10 -33.68 -1.96
N SER A 220 -15.27 -32.82 -1.39
CA SER A 220 -15.68 -31.51 -0.87
C SER A 220 -15.65 -30.37 -1.90
N GLY A 221 -15.33 -30.64 -3.17
CA GLY A 221 -15.42 -29.65 -4.25
C GLY A 221 -14.49 -28.43 -4.09
N PHE A 222 -13.42 -28.53 -3.29
CA PHE A 222 -12.49 -27.42 -3.07
C PHE A 222 -11.72 -27.09 -4.35
N ALA A 223 -11.76 -25.83 -4.76
CA ALA A 223 -10.89 -25.33 -5.81
C ALA A 223 -9.46 -25.17 -5.26
N THR A 224 -8.59 -26.16 -5.50
CA THR A 224 -7.21 -26.17 -5.00
C THR A 224 -6.28 -25.17 -5.70
N ASN A 225 -6.68 -24.68 -6.87
CA ASN A 225 -5.97 -23.62 -7.59
C ASN A 225 -6.96 -22.59 -8.15
N PRO A 226 -7.54 -21.72 -7.30
CA PRO A 226 -8.44 -20.68 -7.75
C PRO A 226 -7.67 -19.69 -8.64
N LYS A 227 -8.36 -19.10 -9.64
CA LYS A 227 -7.75 -18.08 -10.51
C LYS A 227 -7.14 -16.98 -9.64
N SER A 228 -5.83 -16.82 -9.75
CA SER A 228 -5.10 -15.91 -8.90
C SER A 228 -5.44 -14.45 -9.23
N GLY A 229 -5.92 -13.74 -8.20
CA GLY A 229 -6.30 -12.34 -8.28
C GLY A 229 -5.18 -11.40 -7.85
N LEU A 230 -5.54 -10.11 -7.78
CA LEU A 230 -4.70 -9.08 -7.18
C LEU A 230 -4.90 -9.06 -5.66
N VAL A 231 -3.82 -9.38 -4.94
CA VAL A 231 -3.77 -9.46 -3.48
C VAL A 231 -2.83 -8.39 -2.91
N LEU A 232 -3.01 -8.04 -1.64
CA LEU A 232 -2.17 -7.11 -0.91
C LEU A 232 -1.06 -7.86 -0.16
N GLY A 233 0.16 -7.33 -0.23
CA GLY A 233 1.28 -7.86 0.54
C GLY A 233 2.47 -6.91 0.59
N LEU A 234 3.50 -7.32 1.34
CA LEU A 234 4.73 -6.55 1.51
C LEU A 234 5.42 -6.28 0.17
N ARG A 235 5.85 -5.03 -0.01
CA ARG A 235 6.66 -4.61 -1.13
C ARG A 235 8.04 -5.30 -1.07
N GLY A 236 8.46 -5.88 -2.20
CA GLY A 236 9.79 -6.45 -2.38
C GLY A 236 9.96 -7.93 -2.04
N ARG A 237 9.03 -8.58 -1.32
CA ARG A 237 9.12 -10.03 -1.03
C ARG A 237 8.30 -10.86 -2.01
N PRO A 238 8.87 -11.90 -2.66
CA PRO A 238 8.05 -12.85 -3.40
C PRO A 238 7.03 -13.49 -2.47
N TYR A 239 5.79 -13.63 -2.93
CA TYR A 239 4.73 -14.25 -2.15
C TYR A 239 5.05 -15.75 -2.05
N LYS A 240 5.51 -16.19 -0.87
CA LYS A 240 5.65 -17.61 -0.60
C LYS A 240 4.26 -18.10 -0.20
N ASN A 241 3.58 -18.79 -1.12
CA ASN A 241 2.54 -19.74 -0.74
C ASN A 241 3.21 -20.70 0.26
N LEU A 242 2.77 -20.68 1.51
CA LEU A 242 2.97 -21.81 2.42
C LEU A 242 2.21 -23.03 1.88
#